data_AF-A0A5B1LFL3-F1
#
_entry.id   AF-A0A5B1LFL3-F1
#
_cell.length_a   1.000
_cell.length_b   1.000
_cell.length_c   1.000
_cell.angle_alpha   90.00
_cell.angle_beta   90.00
_cell.angle_gamma   90.00
#
_symmetry.space_group_name_H-M   'P 1'
#
loop_
_entity.id
_entity.type
_entity.pdbx_description
1 polymer ?
#
loop_
_entity_poly.entity_id
_entity_poly.type
_entity_poly.pdbx_seq_one_letter_code
_entity_poly.pdbx_strand_id
1 'polypeptide(L)'
;MSKKALPLAIEIDEAALSVLGWEVANCAVRMKVDDYGDCAYSEISLSAELRFHPDSWAVRHSGTDYVPNVVWQLRSQTAGPISNYAYVTIAETLKGVRAPKLLSEKSHHWETKKRPKADDLYIWIGAFDWTDLPTGLQPGRKWKNVPVEVMDHTTLRGVRTEPTEVVARIRDKEELEVMIQSVHPLGTGDELMAAAAAHSEWQLDTDKPLERQDDFQVTRPDMLIQVFDNTGFLLDESHSSEEEVTVAKGGVVPRRSATSVFGCSFYLDDLAGKPARVVIRLTDPVG
;
A
#
# COMPACT_ATOMS: atom_id res chain seq x y z
N MET A 1 29.97 -15.92 19.00
CA MET A 1 29.84 -14.68 18.20
C MET A 1 29.03 -13.67 19.00
N SER A 2 29.46 -12.40 19.06
CA SER A 2 28.72 -11.35 19.77
C SER A 2 27.53 -10.92 18.92
N LYS A 3 26.30 -11.11 19.44
CA LYS A 3 25.07 -10.59 18.84
C LYS A 3 25.08 -9.06 18.98
N LYS A 4 25.52 -8.35 17.95
CA LYS A 4 25.52 -6.88 17.94
C LYS A 4 24.25 -6.39 17.25
N ALA A 5 23.34 -5.81 18.03
CA ALA A 5 22.22 -5.05 17.49
C ALA A 5 22.73 -3.69 17.01
N LEU A 6 22.46 -3.34 15.76
CA LEU A 6 22.86 -2.08 15.12
C LEU A 6 21.65 -1.14 15.09
N PRO A 7 21.76 0.11 15.57
CA PRO A 7 20.67 1.07 15.40
C PRO A 7 20.47 1.38 13.91
N LEU A 8 19.22 1.56 13.50
CA LEU A 8 18.87 2.08 12.18
C LEU A 8 18.33 3.51 12.31
N ALA A 9 18.53 4.31 11.26
CA ALA A 9 17.87 5.61 11.15
C ALA A 9 16.35 5.44 10.99
N ILE A 10 15.59 6.45 11.38
CA ILE A 10 14.12 6.47 11.32
C ILE A 10 13.70 7.76 10.63
N GLU A 11 12.82 7.64 9.66
CA GLU A 11 12.15 8.74 8.96
C GLU A 11 10.65 8.63 9.25
N ILE A 12 10.04 9.72 9.73
CA ILE A 12 8.63 9.77 10.08
C ILE A 12 7.93 10.72 9.11
N ASP A 13 6.97 10.20 8.34
CA ASP A 13 6.08 11.00 7.50
C ASP A 13 4.95 11.57 8.37
N GLU A 14 5.28 12.65 9.09
CA GLU A 14 4.33 13.33 9.98
C GLU A 14 3.09 13.83 9.23
N ALA A 15 3.22 14.18 7.96
CA ALA A 15 2.10 14.67 7.15
C ALA A 15 1.10 13.54 6.85
N ALA A 16 1.58 12.39 6.36
CA ALA A 16 0.73 11.22 6.10
C ALA A 16 0.06 10.71 7.39
N LEU A 17 0.81 10.66 8.49
CA LEU A 17 0.29 10.22 9.79
C LEU A 17 -0.75 11.17 10.35
N SER A 18 -0.48 12.48 10.37
CA SER A 18 -1.35 13.48 10.98
C SER A 18 -2.73 13.53 10.31
N VAL A 19 -2.78 13.41 8.98
CA VAL A 19 -4.03 13.39 8.21
C VAL A 19 -4.92 12.20 8.57
N LEU A 20 -4.31 11.10 9.03
CA LEU A 20 -5.00 9.89 9.48
C LEU A 20 -5.16 9.83 11.00
N GLY A 21 -4.85 10.93 11.71
CA GLY A 21 -4.99 11.04 13.15
C GLY A 21 -3.89 10.34 13.95
N TRP A 22 -2.75 10.00 13.32
CA TRP A 22 -1.63 9.36 13.99
C TRP A 22 -0.55 10.35 14.40
N GLU A 23 -0.02 10.14 15.59
CA GLU A 23 1.25 10.69 16.08
C GLU A 23 2.13 9.53 16.52
N VAL A 24 3.38 9.57 16.13
CA VAL A 24 4.37 8.54 16.47
C VAL A 24 5.50 9.18 17.26
N ALA A 25 5.79 8.62 18.44
CA ALA A 25 6.81 9.12 19.36
C ALA A 25 7.73 7.99 19.85
N ASN A 26 8.82 8.36 20.51
CA ASN A 26 9.71 7.43 21.23
C ASN A 26 10.17 6.22 20.37
N CYS A 27 10.45 6.47 19.09
CA CYS A 27 10.84 5.43 18.15
C CYS A 27 12.28 4.98 18.33
N ALA A 28 12.48 3.67 18.40
CA ALA A 28 13.79 3.06 18.33
C ALA A 28 13.74 1.83 17.43
N VAL A 29 14.70 1.72 16.53
CA VAL A 29 14.84 0.58 15.63
C VAL A 29 16.23 0.00 15.75
N ARG A 30 16.30 -1.32 15.83
CA ARG A 30 17.55 -2.06 15.81
C ARG A 30 17.48 -3.20 14.81
N MET A 31 18.52 -3.34 14.02
CA MET A 31 18.74 -4.50 13.17
C MET A 31 19.71 -5.46 13.87
N LYS A 32 19.32 -6.72 13.95
CA LYS A 32 20.21 -7.82 14.29
C LYS A 32 20.60 -8.53 13.00
N VAL A 33 21.88 -8.83 12.85
CA VAL A 33 22.40 -9.59 11.70
C VAL A 33 23.26 -10.73 12.23
N ASP A 34 22.89 -11.95 11.85
CA ASP A 34 23.63 -13.17 12.14
C ASP A 34 24.16 -13.74 10.81
N ASP A 35 25.49 -13.91 10.71
CA ASP A 35 26.13 -14.47 9.53
C ASP A 35 26.16 -16.01 9.62
N TYR A 36 25.66 -16.70 8.60
CA TYR A 36 25.59 -18.16 8.49
C TYR A 36 26.12 -18.60 7.11
N GLY A 37 27.37 -19.07 7.09
CA GLY A 37 28.01 -19.53 5.85
C GLY A 37 28.20 -18.39 4.85
N ASP A 38 27.56 -18.50 3.69
CA ASP A 38 27.57 -17.50 2.61
C ASP A 38 26.34 -16.57 2.63
N CYS A 39 25.54 -16.59 3.70
CA CYS A 39 24.37 -15.77 3.88
C CYS A 39 24.36 -15.06 5.25
N ALA A 40 23.56 -14.01 5.35
CA ALA A 40 23.32 -13.21 6.53
C ALA A 40 21.81 -13.14 6.78
N TYR A 41 21.39 -13.57 7.97
CA TYR A 41 20.01 -13.51 8.42
C TYR A 41 19.82 -12.26 9.26
N SER A 42 18.84 -11.44 8.88
CA SER A 42 18.58 -10.18 9.54
C SER A 42 17.17 -10.16 10.11
N GLU A 43 17.03 -9.51 11.27
CA GLU A 43 15.77 -9.27 11.97
C GLU A 43 15.76 -7.80 12.39
N ILE A 44 14.63 -7.14 12.19
CA ILE A 44 14.39 -5.79 12.69
C ILE A 44 13.54 -5.88 13.93
N SER A 45 13.98 -5.22 15.00
CA SER A 45 13.17 -4.99 16.18
C SER A 45 12.86 -3.49 16.24
N LEU A 46 11.59 -3.15 16.41
CA LEU A 46 11.14 -1.78 16.59
C LEU A 46 10.43 -1.61 17.92
N SER A 47 10.58 -0.43 18.52
CA SER A 47 9.69 0.02 19.58
C SER A 47 9.23 1.43 19.27
N ALA A 48 7.95 1.72 19.48
CA ALA A 48 7.37 3.04 19.26
C ALA A 48 6.21 3.28 20.22
N GLU A 49 5.86 4.54 20.41
CA GLU A 49 4.62 4.96 21.03
C GLU A 49 3.70 5.54 19.95
N LEU A 50 2.51 4.95 19.79
CA LEU A 50 1.51 5.40 18.84
C LEU A 50 0.38 6.09 19.59
N ARG A 51 0.04 7.31 19.18
CA ARG A 51 -1.08 8.07 19.71
C ARG A 51 -2.07 8.33 18.60
N PHE A 52 -3.32 7.97 18.86
CA PHE A 52 -4.41 8.21 17.94
C PHE A 52 -5.24 9.40 18.41
N HIS A 53 -5.39 10.39 17.54
CA HIS A 53 -6.17 11.60 17.74
C HIS A 53 -7.42 11.53 16.87
N PRO A 54 -8.55 11.00 17.38
CA PRO A 54 -9.76 10.80 16.57
C PRO A 54 -10.29 12.10 15.97
N ASP A 55 -10.09 13.23 16.67
CA ASP A 55 -10.50 14.56 16.19
C ASP A 55 -9.66 15.04 14.98
N SER A 56 -8.46 14.48 14.81
CA SER A 56 -7.59 14.74 13.65
C SER A 56 -7.90 13.81 12.48
N TRP A 57 -8.54 12.66 12.73
CA TRP A 57 -9.05 11.75 11.69
C TRP A 57 -10.44 12.19 11.22
N ALA A 58 -10.51 13.41 10.67
CA ALA A 58 -11.76 14.07 10.30
C ALA A 58 -12.47 13.40 9.11
N VAL A 59 -11.76 12.60 8.31
CA VAL A 59 -12.28 11.94 7.11
C VAL A 59 -11.97 10.46 7.18
N ARG A 60 -13.02 9.64 7.31
CA ARG A 60 -12.96 8.18 7.28
C ARG A 60 -13.38 7.72 5.90
N HIS A 61 -12.51 6.98 5.23
CA HIS A 61 -12.83 6.42 3.92
C HIS A 61 -13.37 5.00 4.02
N SER A 62 -13.30 4.31 5.17
CA SER A 62 -13.94 3.01 5.38
C SER A 62 -14.98 3.07 6.50
N GLY A 63 -16.08 2.31 6.36
CA GLY A 63 -17.10 2.13 7.39
C GLY A 63 -16.68 1.22 8.55
N THR A 64 -15.38 0.97 8.72
CA THR A 64 -14.86 0.03 9.71
C THR A 64 -14.65 0.70 11.07
N ASP A 65 -14.75 -0.08 12.15
CA ASP A 65 -14.41 0.36 13.52
C ASP A 65 -12.88 0.44 13.75
N TYR A 66 -12.08 0.14 12.73
CA TYR A 66 -10.62 0.08 12.83
C TYR A 66 -10.01 1.42 12.41
N VAL A 67 -8.97 1.81 13.13
CA VAL A 67 -8.19 3.00 12.74
C VAL A 67 -7.26 2.64 11.57
N PRO A 68 -6.86 3.62 10.73
CA PRO A 68 -5.99 3.36 9.58
C PRO A 68 -4.69 2.67 9.99
N ASN A 69 -4.21 1.75 9.15
CA ASN A 69 -2.95 1.06 9.41
C ASN A 69 -1.79 2.07 9.34
N VAL A 70 -0.96 2.08 10.37
CA VAL A 70 0.38 2.65 10.27
C VAL A 70 1.24 1.64 9.51
N VAL A 71 2.19 2.12 8.72
CA VAL A 71 3.06 1.30 7.86
C VAL A 71 4.51 1.64 8.17
N TRP A 72 5.31 0.60 8.40
CA TRP A 72 6.74 0.72 8.68
C TRP A 72 7.49 -0.03 7.60
N GLN A 73 8.24 0.67 6.76
CA GLN A 73 8.96 0.08 5.63
C GLN A 73 10.47 0.24 5.82
N LEU A 74 11.22 -0.84 5.64
CA LEU A 74 12.68 -0.77 5.56
C LEU A 74 13.10 -0.22 4.19
N ARG A 75 13.78 0.91 4.14
CA ARG A 75 14.23 1.55 2.90
C ARG A 75 15.75 1.61 2.85
N SER A 76 16.28 1.80 1.65
CA SER A 76 17.71 1.99 1.40
C SER A 76 17.97 3.43 0.95
N GLN A 77 18.95 4.07 1.57
CA GLN A 77 19.40 5.42 1.23
C GLN A 77 19.92 5.48 -0.21
N THR A 78 20.61 4.42 -0.66
CA THR A 78 21.18 4.37 -2.01
C THR A 78 20.22 3.86 -3.08
N ALA A 79 19.27 2.99 -2.73
CA ALA A 79 18.31 2.45 -3.70
C ALA A 79 16.96 3.19 -3.73
N GLY A 80 16.70 4.07 -2.77
CA GLY A 80 15.48 4.87 -2.68
C GLY A 80 14.29 4.16 -2.01
N PRO A 81 13.12 4.81 -2.01
CA PRO A 81 11.94 4.34 -1.28
C PRO A 81 11.38 3.02 -1.78
N ILE A 82 11.57 2.69 -3.07
CA ILE A 82 11.13 1.44 -3.70
C ILE A 82 12.25 0.40 -3.77
N SER A 83 13.07 0.32 -2.72
CA SER A 83 14.17 -0.66 -2.65
C SER A 83 13.65 -2.10 -2.44
N ASN A 84 14.53 -3.09 -2.60
CA ASN A 84 14.25 -4.49 -2.27
C ASN A 84 13.91 -4.71 -0.79
N TYR A 85 14.26 -3.75 0.06
CA TYR A 85 14.00 -3.78 1.48
C TYR A 85 12.60 -3.27 1.84
N ALA A 86 11.94 -2.48 0.96
CA ALA A 86 10.69 -1.75 1.24
C ALA A 86 9.52 -2.64 1.68
N TYR A 87 9.66 -3.95 1.47
CA TYR A 87 8.64 -4.96 1.67
C TYR A 87 8.76 -5.65 3.03
N VAL A 88 9.82 -5.37 3.81
CA VAL A 88 9.82 -5.68 5.24
C VAL A 88 8.88 -4.67 5.91
N THR A 89 7.60 -4.99 5.85
CA THR A 89 6.52 -4.16 6.38
C THR A 89 6.02 -4.74 7.70
N ILE A 90 5.86 -3.88 8.67
CA ILE A 90 5.03 -4.15 9.84
C ILE A 90 3.79 -3.27 9.64
N ALA A 91 2.60 -3.82 9.83
CA ALA A 91 1.35 -3.09 9.73
C ALA A 91 0.51 -3.45 10.96
N GLU A 92 -0.02 -2.44 11.63
CA GLU A 92 -0.73 -2.60 12.88
C GLU A 92 -2.19 -2.17 12.70
N THR A 93 -3.10 -3.14 12.72
CA THR A 93 -4.54 -2.88 12.72
C THR A 93 -5.03 -2.75 14.16
N LEU A 94 -5.48 -1.56 14.53
CA LEU A 94 -5.90 -1.25 15.91
C LEU A 94 -7.39 -0.97 15.98
N LYS A 95 -8.04 -1.42 17.07
CA LYS A 95 -9.44 -1.14 17.36
C LYS A 95 -9.55 -0.21 18.57
N GLY A 96 -10.25 0.92 18.42
CA GLY A 96 -10.66 1.77 19.54
C GLY A 96 -9.53 2.30 20.43
N VAL A 97 -8.48 2.87 19.84
CA VAL A 97 -7.31 3.41 20.57
C VAL A 97 -7.72 4.67 21.34
N ARG A 98 -7.81 4.57 22.68
CA ARG A 98 -8.13 5.69 23.59
C ARG A 98 -6.92 6.22 24.37
N ALA A 99 -5.83 5.46 24.38
CA ALA A 99 -4.60 5.78 25.09
C ALA A 99 -3.40 5.49 24.17
N PRO A 100 -2.23 6.11 24.43
CA PRO A 100 -1.02 5.77 23.69
C PRO A 100 -0.76 4.26 23.71
N LYS A 101 -0.60 3.65 22.52
CA LYS A 101 -0.20 2.25 22.38
C LYS A 101 1.32 2.18 22.35
N LEU A 102 1.91 1.44 23.28
CA LEU A 102 3.30 1.05 23.19
C LEU A 102 3.41 -0.16 22.27
N LEU A 103 4.15 0.02 21.18
CA LEU A 103 4.41 -1.01 20.19
C LEU A 103 5.82 -1.55 20.39
N SER A 104 5.97 -2.87 20.33
CA SER A 104 7.28 -3.54 20.36
C SER A 104 7.22 -4.76 19.45
N GLU A 105 7.58 -4.57 18.19
CA GLU A 105 7.43 -5.58 17.15
C GLU A 105 8.76 -6.05 16.58
N LYS A 106 8.71 -7.22 15.96
CA LYS A 106 9.84 -7.78 15.23
C LYS A 106 9.40 -8.17 13.82
N SER A 107 10.24 -7.86 12.85
CA SER A 107 10.06 -8.41 11.51
C SER A 107 10.26 -9.93 11.55
N HIS A 108 9.72 -10.62 10.55
CA HIS A 108 10.25 -11.94 10.21
C HIS A 108 11.75 -11.85 9.89
N HIS A 109 12.44 -12.97 10.07
CA HIS A 109 13.81 -13.07 9.62
C HIS A 109 13.83 -13.05 8.10
N TRP A 110 14.80 -12.33 7.53
CA TRP A 110 15.04 -12.30 6.10
C TRP A 110 16.50 -12.58 5.80
N GLU A 111 16.73 -13.25 4.68
CA GLU A 111 18.06 -13.69 4.27
C GLU A 111 18.63 -12.75 3.21
N THR A 112 19.94 -12.48 3.31
CA THR A 112 20.72 -11.84 2.25
C THR A 112 22.04 -12.54 2.06
N LYS A 113 22.56 -12.58 0.83
CA LYS A 113 23.89 -13.17 0.54
C LYS A 113 25.06 -12.44 1.17
N LYS A 114 24.90 -11.14 1.37
CA LYS A 114 25.91 -10.30 1.99
C LYS A 114 25.26 -9.57 3.12
N ARG A 115 26.00 -9.45 4.21
CA ARG A 115 25.64 -8.64 5.35
C ARG A 115 25.14 -7.25 4.88
N PRO A 116 23.89 -6.87 5.23
CA PRO A 116 23.37 -5.56 4.91
C PRO A 116 24.19 -4.49 5.64
N LYS A 117 24.35 -3.35 4.97
CA LYS A 117 24.99 -2.17 5.53
C LYS A 117 23.97 -1.37 6.33
N ALA A 118 24.08 -1.40 7.66
CA ALA A 118 23.12 -0.74 8.54
C ALA A 118 23.04 0.79 8.31
N ASP A 119 24.13 1.41 7.87
CA ASP A 119 24.22 2.83 7.50
C ASP A 119 23.54 3.18 6.17
N ASP A 120 23.28 2.20 5.32
CA ASP A 120 22.47 2.38 4.10
C ASP A 120 20.97 2.16 4.36
N LEU A 121 20.59 1.57 5.51
CA LEU A 121 19.22 1.20 5.79
C LEU A 121 18.56 2.13 6.80
N TYR A 122 17.27 2.40 6.60
CA TYR A 122 16.45 3.17 7.53
C TYR A 122 15.00 2.66 7.53
N ILE A 123 14.25 2.95 8.59
CA ILE A 123 12.81 2.68 8.65
C ILE A 123 12.07 3.96 8.31
N TRP A 124 11.23 3.92 7.30
CA TRP A 124 10.20 4.92 7.07
C TRP A 124 8.91 4.52 7.77
N ILE A 125 8.26 5.48 8.43
CA ILE A 125 6.99 5.30 9.15
C ILE A 125 5.98 6.27 8.56
N GLY A 126 4.86 5.75 8.05
CA GLY A 126 3.75 6.54 7.52
C GLY A 126 2.42 5.83 7.68
N ALA A 127 1.40 6.23 6.93
CA ALA A 127 0.09 5.60 6.96
C ALA A 127 -0.65 5.78 5.61
N PHE A 128 -1.57 4.87 5.33
CA PHE A 128 -2.46 4.90 4.17
C PHE A 128 -3.90 4.62 4.64
N ASP A 129 -4.89 5.05 3.87
CA ASP A 129 -6.29 4.71 4.16
C ASP A 129 -6.53 3.21 3.97
N TRP A 130 -5.88 2.63 2.96
CA TRP A 130 -5.89 1.20 2.69
C TRP A 130 -4.50 0.66 2.40
N THR A 131 -4.24 -0.56 2.82
CA THR A 131 -2.93 -1.20 2.68
C THR A 131 -3.14 -2.67 2.42
N ASP A 132 -2.74 -3.11 1.23
CA ASP A 132 -2.70 -4.52 0.85
C ASP A 132 -1.29 -4.84 0.36
N LEU A 133 -0.41 -5.10 1.34
CA LEU A 133 0.98 -5.40 1.09
C LEU A 133 1.26 -6.87 1.37
N PRO A 134 1.93 -7.59 0.45
CA PRO A 134 2.34 -8.97 0.68
C PRO A 134 3.25 -9.04 1.90
N THR A 135 2.89 -9.89 2.86
CA THR A 135 3.66 -10.10 4.08
C THR A 135 4.77 -11.12 3.82
N GLY A 136 5.93 -10.95 4.47
CA GLY A 136 7.00 -11.96 4.48
C GLY A 136 7.92 -11.98 3.26
N LEU A 137 7.86 -10.98 2.37
CA LEU A 137 8.81 -10.86 1.26
C LEU A 137 10.23 -10.57 1.78
N GLN A 138 11.20 -11.23 1.15
CA GLN A 138 12.61 -11.11 1.53
C GLN A 138 13.37 -10.17 0.58
N PRO A 139 14.35 -9.39 1.07
CA PRO A 139 15.16 -8.54 0.21
C PRO A 139 15.97 -9.37 -0.81
N GLY A 140 15.70 -9.19 -2.10
CA GLY A 140 16.40 -9.91 -3.17
C GLY A 140 17.82 -9.42 -3.46
N ARG A 141 18.65 -10.25 -4.10
CA ARG A 141 20.08 -9.97 -4.39
C ARG A 141 20.26 -9.10 -5.62
N LYS A 142 19.41 -9.32 -6.62
CA LYS A 142 19.36 -8.54 -7.86
C LYS A 142 17.92 -8.37 -8.25
N TRP A 143 17.59 -7.14 -8.62
CA TRP A 143 16.34 -6.86 -9.27
C TRP A 143 16.60 -6.37 -10.69
N LYS A 144 15.66 -6.68 -11.56
CA LYS A 144 15.59 -6.11 -12.90
C LYS A 144 14.24 -5.46 -13.03
N ASN A 145 14.23 -4.16 -13.31
CA ASN A 145 12.98 -3.46 -13.62
C ASN A 145 12.32 -4.10 -14.84
N VAL A 146 11.03 -4.32 -14.70
CA VAL A 146 10.14 -4.68 -15.79
C VAL A 146 9.39 -3.41 -16.15
N PRO A 147 9.37 -3.00 -17.44
CA PRO A 147 8.58 -1.85 -17.87
C PRO A 147 7.13 -1.99 -17.42
N VAL A 148 6.58 -0.91 -16.89
CA VAL A 148 5.17 -0.84 -16.51
C VAL A 148 4.46 0.20 -17.37
N GLU A 149 3.28 -0.17 -17.84
CA GLU A 149 2.36 0.70 -18.56
C GLU A 149 1.07 0.80 -17.76
N VAL A 150 0.62 2.03 -17.48
CA VAL A 150 -0.66 2.28 -16.83
C VAL A 150 -1.65 2.70 -17.92
N MET A 151 -2.76 1.98 -18.02
CA MET A 151 -3.85 2.26 -18.95
C MET A 151 -5.10 2.58 -18.16
N ASP A 152 -5.63 3.78 -18.36
CA ASP A 152 -6.90 4.17 -17.78
C ASP A 152 -8.03 3.92 -18.79
N HIS A 153 -8.87 2.92 -18.50
CA HIS A 153 -10.05 2.56 -19.27
C HIS A 153 -11.35 2.94 -18.54
N THR A 154 -11.26 3.70 -17.44
CA THR A 154 -12.43 4.15 -16.71
C THR A 154 -13.27 5.09 -17.57
N THR A 155 -14.58 4.93 -17.50
CA THR A 155 -15.54 5.78 -18.20
C THR A 155 -16.44 6.53 -17.23
N LEU A 156 -16.57 6.03 -15.99
CA LEU A 156 -17.33 6.69 -14.94
C LEU A 156 -16.65 7.99 -14.53
N ARG A 157 -17.40 9.09 -14.61
CA ARG A 157 -16.95 10.39 -14.12
C ARG A 157 -17.19 10.47 -12.62
N GLY A 158 -16.29 11.14 -11.90
CA GLY A 158 -16.45 11.40 -10.48
C GLY A 158 -15.80 10.37 -9.54
N VAL A 159 -15.28 9.25 -10.04
CA VAL A 159 -14.43 8.36 -9.24
C VAL A 159 -13.20 8.02 -10.04
N ARG A 160 -12.02 8.16 -9.43
CA ARG A 160 -10.75 7.95 -10.08
C ARG A 160 -9.79 7.22 -9.17
N THR A 161 -8.85 6.53 -9.80
CA THR A 161 -7.65 6.00 -9.17
C THR A 161 -6.47 6.58 -9.95
N GLU A 162 -5.57 7.27 -9.26
CA GLU A 162 -4.38 7.87 -9.86
C GLU A 162 -3.14 7.21 -9.24
N PRO A 163 -2.50 6.26 -9.95
CA PRO A 163 -1.23 5.70 -9.51
C PRO A 163 -0.18 6.79 -9.44
N THR A 164 0.34 7.06 -8.25
CA THR A 164 1.38 8.07 -8.00
C THR A 164 2.78 7.48 -8.13
N GLU A 165 2.92 6.19 -7.80
CA GLU A 165 4.17 5.46 -7.90
C GLU A 165 3.88 4.00 -8.28
N VAL A 166 4.59 3.50 -9.30
CA VAL A 166 4.42 2.14 -9.80
C VAL A 166 5.78 1.53 -10.08
N VAL A 167 6.01 0.33 -9.56
CA VAL A 167 7.20 -0.46 -9.88
C VAL A 167 6.83 -1.90 -10.12
N ALA A 168 7.41 -2.46 -11.19
CA ALA A 168 7.49 -3.89 -11.40
C ALA A 168 8.94 -4.33 -11.52
N ARG A 169 9.30 -5.42 -10.86
CA ARG A 169 10.68 -5.92 -10.86
C ARG A 169 10.75 -7.42 -10.68
N ILE A 170 11.67 -8.04 -11.40
CA ILE A 170 12.01 -9.45 -11.21
C ILE A 170 13.07 -9.55 -10.11
N ARG A 171 12.75 -10.23 -9.03
CA ARG A 171 13.63 -10.55 -7.91
C ARG A 171 14.28 -11.92 -8.12
N ASP A 172 15.61 -11.95 -8.10
CA ASP A 172 16.45 -13.17 -8.14
C ASP A 172 16.14 -14.18 -9.26
N LYS A 173 15.42 -13.75 -10.31
CA LYS A 173 14.89 -14.60 -11.40
C LYS A 173 13.86 -15.64 -10.92
N GLU A 174 13.25 -15.42 -9.77
CA GLU A 174 12.28 -16.33 -9.16
C GLU A 174 10.89 -15.70 -9.11
N GLU A 175 10.79 -14.39 -8.85
CA GLU A 175 9.51 -13.74 -8.61
C GLU A 175 9.44 -12.39 -9.32
N LEU A 176 8.29 -12.07 -9.92
CA LEU A 176 7.95 -10.73 -10.38
C LEU A 176 7.09 -10.07 -9.30
N GLU A 177 7.59 -8.96 -8.76
CA GLU A 177 6.88 -8.15 -7.79
C GLU A 177 6.33 -6.90 -8.49
N VAL A 178 5.10 -6.51 -8.15
CA VAL A 178 4.48 -5.27 -8.58
C VAL A 178 3.99 -4.51 -7.35
N MET A 179 4.37 -3.24 -7.20
CA MET A 179 3.88 -2.33 -6.17
C MET A 179 3.26 -1.10 -6.82
N ILE A 180 2.14 -0.66 -6.26
CA ILE A 180 1.36 0.48 -6.71
C ILE A 180 1.00 1.32 -5.48
N GLN A 181 1.40 2.57 -5.47
CA GLN A 181 0.82 3.59 -4.58
C GLN A 181 -0.14 4.44 -5.39
N SER A 182 -1.29 4.75 -4.80
CA SER A 182 -2.35 5.47 -5.49
C SER A 182 -3.02 6.50 -4.59
N VAL A 183 -3.54 7.55 -5.24
CA VAL A 183 -4.54 8.44 -4.65
C VAL A 183 -5.88 8.24 -5.34
N HIS A 184 -6.97 8.41 -4.61
CA HIS A 184 -8.33 8.15 -5.10
C HIS A 184 -9.18 9.41 -5.01
N PRO A 185 -9.06 10.34 -5.99
CA PRO A 185 -9.88 11.55 -6.00
C PRO A 185 -11.32 11.24 -6.37
N LEU A 186 -12.24 11.90 -5.67
CA LEU A 186 -13.65 11.94 -6.00
C LEU A 186 -14.01 13.26 -6.67
N GLY A 187 -14.96 13.20 -7.59
CA GLY A 187 -15.59 14.35 -8.22
C GLY A 187 -16.67 14.96 -7.35
N THR A 188 -17.60 15.69 -7.96
CA THR A 188 -18.72 16.31 -7.23
C THR A 188 -19.81 15.29 -6.90
N GLY A 189 -20.68 15.61 -5.94
CA GLY A 189 -21.85 14.78 -5.64
C GLY A 189 -22.74 14.53 -6.86
N ASP A 190 -22.91 15.52 -7.75
CA ASP A 190 -23.65 15.35 -9.00
C ASP A 190 -22.97 14.35 -9.97
N GLU A 191 -21.63 14.40 -10.07
CA GLU A 191 -20.87 13.44 -10.88
C GLU A 191 -21.01 12.03 -10.31
N LEU A 192 -20.99 11.89 -8.98
CA LEU A 192 -21.20 10.60 -8.31
C LEU A 192 -22.62 10.06 -8.49
N MET A 193 -23.66 10.91 -8.43
CA MET A 193 -25.04 10.51 -8.73
C MET A 193 -25.18 10.02 -10.18
N ALA A 194 -24.52 10.71 -11.12
CA ALA A 194 -24.53 10.30 -12.53
C ALA A 194 -23.80 8.98 -12.74
N ALA A 195 -22.67 8.75 -12.05
CA ALA A 195 -21.96 7.48 -12.08
C ALA A 195 -22.80 6.34 -11.49
N ALA A 196 -23.47 6.57 -10.35
CA ALA A 196 -24.36 5.58 -9.74
C ALA A 196 -25.56 5.22 -10.63
N ALA A 197 -26.12 6.18 -11.37
CA ALA A 197 -27.19 5.90 -12.32
C ALA A 197 -26.70 5.04 -13.51
N ALA A 198 -25.42 5.17 -13.87
CA ALA A 198 -24.78 4.35 -14.90
C ALA A 198 -24.29 2.99 -14.38
N HIS A 199 -24.17 2.83 -13.05
CA HIS A 199 -23.55 1.67 -12.39
C HIS A 199 -24.40 1.20 -11.20
N SER A 200 -25.17 0.14 -11.41
CA SER A 200 -26.28 -0.27 -10.53
C SER A 200 -25.89 -0.87 -9.18
N GLU A 201 -24.61 -1.04 -8.90
CA GLU A 201 -24.12 -1.72 -7.69
C GLU A 201 -23.93 -0.80 -6.50
N TRP A 202 -23.79 0.51 -6.76
CA TRP A 202 -23.77 1.46 -5.66
C TRP A 202 -25.15 1.48 -5.02
N GLN A 203 -25.20 1.27 -3.71
CA GLN A 203 -26.44 1.28 -2.92
C GLN A 203 -26.97 2.72 -2.75
N LEU A 204 -27.12 3.44 -3.86
CA LEU A 204 -27.57 4.81 -3.94
C LEU A 204 -28.99 4.84 -4.51
N ASP A 205 -29.89 5.53 -3.81
CA ASP A 205 -31.28 5.68 -4.25
C ASP A 205 -31.33 6.76 -5.34
N THR A 206 -31.10 6.38 -6.60
CA THR A 206 -30.98 7.32 -7.73
C THR A 206 -32.26 8.12 -8.03
N ASP A 207 -33.41 7.72 -7.48
CA ASP A 207 -34.67 8.46 -7.57
C ASP A 207 -34.76 9.63 -6.56
N LYS A 208 -33.90 9.64 -5.53
CA LYS A 208 -33.82 10.74 -4.56
C LYS A 208 -32.89 11.86 -5.04
N PRO A 209 -33.29 13.14 -4.90
CA PRO A 209 -32.39 14.27 -5.11
C PRO A 209 -31.15 14.19 -4.22
N LEU A 210 -30.00 14.68 -4.71
CA LEU A 210 -28.70 14.63 -4.03
C LEU A 210 -28.77 15.12 -2.57
N GLU A 211 -29.46 16.23 -2.32
CA GLU A 211 -29.55 16.86 -1.00
C GLU A 211 -30.32 16.01 0.03
N ARG A 212 -31.07 15.02 -0.45
CA ARG A 212 -31.85 14.09 0.37
C ARG A 212 -31.23 12.70 0.47
N GLN A 213 -30.08 12.47 -0.16
CA GLN A 213 -29.31 11.25 0.02
C GLN A 213 -28.76 11.21 1.44
N ASP A 214 -28.91 10.06 2.09
CA ASP A 214 -28.14 9.73 3.30
C ASP A 214 -26.70 9.38 2.91
N ASP A 215 -25.86 9.01 3.89
CA ASP A 215 -24.50 8.58 3.61
C ASP A 215 -24.51 7.36 2.67
N PHE A 216 -23.62 7.34 1.69
CA PHE A 216 -23.50 6.23 0.73
C PHE A 216 -22.04 5.90 0.44
N GLN A 217 -21.79 4.69 -0.03
CA GLN A 217 -20.46 4.23 -0.41
C GLN A 217 -20.30 4.30 -1.93
N VAL A 218 -19.11 4.67 -2.37
CA VAL A 218 -18.73 4.64 -3.80
C VAL A 218 -17.53 3.72 -3.99
N THR A 219 -17.64 2.79 -4.93
CA THR A 219 -16.55 1.87 -5.26
C THR A 219 -15.56 2.56 -6.19
N ARG A 220 -14.27 2.53 -5.85
CA ARG A 220 -13.20 3.04 -6.71
C ARG A 220 -13.02 2.17 -7.96
N PRO A 221 -12.41 2.69 -9.05
CA PRO A 221 -11.97 1.87 -10.17
C PRO A 221 -11.15 0.65 -9.76
N ASP A 222 -11.42 -0.48 -10.40
CA ASP A 222 -10.65 -1.71 -10.24
C ASP A 222 -9.26 -1.56 -10.85
N MET A 223 -8.28 -2.20 -10.23
CA MET A 223 -6.94 -2.34 -10.80
C MET A 223 -6.70 -3.79 -11.22
N LEU A 224 -6.54 -3.99 -12.52
CA LEU A 224 -6.15 -5.26 -13.11
C LEU A 224 -4.67 -5.19 -13.52
N ILE A 225 -3.85 -6.04 -12.90
CA ILE A 225 -2.41 -6.12 -13.15
C ILE A 225 -2.17 -7.32 -14.06
N GLN A 226 -1.67 -7.06 -15.26
CA GLN A 226 -1.45 -8.08 -16.28
C GLN A 226 0.04 -8.19 -16.62
N VAL A 227 0.55 -9.41 -16.65
CA VAL A 227 1.95 -9.70 -16.95
C VAL A 227 2.04 -10.24 -18.38
N PHE A 228 2.87 -9.63 -19.23
CA PHE A 228 3.03 -10.06 -20.63
C PHE A 228 4.47 -10.44 -20.95
N ASP A 229 4.63 -11.36 -21.90
CA ASP A 229 5.92 -11.65 -22.53
C ASP A 229 6.30 -10.64 -23.62
N ASN A 230 7.41 -10.89 -24.33
CA ASN A 230 7.91 -10.02 -25.39
C ASN A 230 7.13 -10.11 -26.71
N THR A 231 6.22 -11.08 -26.85
CA THR A 231 5.32 -11.24 -28.00
C THR A 231 3.96 -10.58 -27.76
N GLY A 232 3.68 -10.16 -26.52
CA GLY A 232 2.40 -9.62 -26.10
C GLY A 232 1.42 -10.68 -25.62
N PHE A 233 1.87 -11.91 -25.38
CA PHE A 233 1.06 -12.97 -24.79
C PHE A 233 0.89 -12.72 -23.29
N LEU A 234 -0.35 -12.85 -22.79
CA LEU A 234 -0.68 -12.72 -21.37
C LEU A 234 -0.17 -13.95 -20.61
N LEU A 235 0.70 -13.74 -19.63
CA LEU A 235 1.27 -14.79 -18.80
C LEU A 235 0.43 -15.07 -17.57
N ASP A 236 -0.02 -14.01 -16.90
CA ASP A 236 -0.83 -14.07 -15.68
C ASP A 236 -1.49 -12.71 -15.38
N GLU A 237 -2.46 -12.71 -14.46
CA GLU A 237 -3.11 -11.49 -13.98
C GLU A 237 -3.54 -11.55 -12.51
N SER A 238 -3.63 -10.36 -11.89
CA SER A 238 -4.10 -10.19 -10.51
C SER A 238 -5.04 -9.00 -10.44
N HIS A 239 -6.06 -9.13 -9.60
CA HIS A 239 -7.03 -8.07 -9.32
C HIS A 239 -6.79 -7.50 -7.92
N SER A 240 -6.89 -6.18 -7.76
CA SER A 240 -7.01 -5.56 -6.43
C SER A 240 -8.47 -5.59 -5.98
N SER A 241 -8.74 -5.76 -4.69
CA SER A 241 -10.11 -5.76 -4.15
C SER A 241 -10.79 -4.40 -4.20
N GLU A 242 -12.13 -4.45 -4.16
CA GLU A 242 -13.05 -3.33 -4.00
C GLU A 242 -12.79 -2.61 -2.67
N GLU A 243 -12.33 -1.37 -2.75
CA GLU A 243 -12.29 -0.46 -1.60
C GLU A 243 -13.32 0.65 -1.85
N GLU A 244 -14.17 0.86 -0.86
CA GLU A 244 -15.25 1.83 -0.93
C GLU A 244 -14.86 3.12 -0.23
N VAL A 245 -15.32 4.27 -0.74
CA VAL A 245 -15.24 5.57 -0.05
C VAL A 245 -16.61 5.99 0.42
N THR A 246 -16.70 6.39 1.69
CA THR A 246 -17.93 7.00 2.24
C THR A 246 -18.10 8.44 1.75
N VAL A 247 -19.25 8.72 1.15
CA VAL A 247 -19.75 10.05 0.80
C VAL A 247 -20.81 10.44 1.82
N ALA A 248 -20.66 11.62 2.43
CA ALA A 248 -21.57 12.06 3.47
C ALA A 248 -22.90 12.57 2.88
N LYS A 249 -23.93 12.57 3.74
CA LYS A 249 -25.28 13.05 3.48
C LYS A 249 -25.28 14.32 2.63
N GLY A 250 -26.14 14.32 1.61
CA GLY A 250 -26.24 15.44 0.67
C GLY A 250 -25.15 15.46 -0.40
N GLY A 251 -24.41 14.37 -0.60
CA GLY A 251 -23.33 14.29 -1.59
C GLY A 251 -22.07 15.05 -1.21
N VAL A 252 -21.85 15.27 0.09
CA VAL A 252 -20.68 16.01 0.57
C VAL A 252 -19.46 15.12 0.49
N VAL A 253 -18.63 15.35 -0.52
CA VAL A 253 -17.41 14.57 -0.74
C VAL A 253 -16.30 14.94 0.26
N PRO A 254 -15.48 13.96 0.66
CA PRO A 254 -14.26 14.18 1.42
C PRO A 254 -13.38 15.32 0.87
N ARG A 255 -12.83 16.15 1.78
CA ARG A 255 -11.93 17.24 1.40
C ARG A 255 -10.55 16.78 0.93
N ARG A 256 -10.19 15.53 1.19
CA ARG A 256 -8.94 14.89 0.75
C ARG A 256 -9.27 13.60 0.01
N SER A 257 -8.39 13.24 -0.90
CA SER A 257 -8.42 11.91 -1.51
C SER A 257 -7.98 10.84 -0.51
N ALA A 258 -8.54 9.66 -0.65
CA ALA A 258 -8.01 8.48 0.01
C ALA A 258 -6.66 8.09 -0.63
N THR A 259 -5.80 7.47 0.16
CA THR A 259 -4.49 6.98 -0.26
C THR A 259 -4.42 5.47 -0.07
N SER A 260 -3.81 4.76 -1.01
CA SER A 260 -3.60 3.33 -0.90
C SER A 260 -2.18 2.92 -1.29
N VAL A 261 -1.80 1.75 -0.78
CA VAL A 261 -0.66 1.00 -1.29
C VAL A 261 -1.08 -0.44 -1.50
N PHE A 262 -0.81 -0.96 -2.68
CA PHE A 262 -1.08 -2.32 -3.11
C PHE A 262 0.20 -2.99 -3.58
N GLY A 263 0.39 -4.26 -3.24
CA GLY A 263 1.48 -5.09 -3.73
C GLY A 263 0.99 -6.47 -4.14
N CYS A 264 1.55 -7.00 -5.23
CA CYS A 264 1.34 -8.39 -5.62
C CYS A 264 2.62 -9.02 -6.15
N SER A 265 2.59 -10.34 -6.25
CA SER A 265 3.73 -11.19 -6.55
C SER A 265 3.32 -12.31 -7.50
N PHE A 266 4.18 -12.62 -8.47
CA PHE A 266 4.01 -13.72 -9.41
C PHE A 266 5.27 -14.59 -9.41
N TYR A 267 5.13 -15.89 -9.16
CA TYR A 267 6.25 -16.83 -9.24
C TYR A 267 6.57 -17.15 -10.70
N LEU A 268 7.83 -16.97 -11.11
CA LEU A 268 8.24 -17.05 -12.50
C LEU A 268 8.27 -18.47 -13.07
N ASP A 269 8.36 -19.48 -12.22
CA ASP A 269 8.27 -20.89 -12.59
C ASP A 269 6.82 -21.35 -12.87
N ASP A 270 5.84 -20.64 -12.31
CA ASP A 270 4.42 -20.86 -12.60
C ASP A 270 3.98 -20.20 -13.92
N LEU A 271 4.76 -19.27 -14.45
CA LEU A 271 4.45 -18.57 -15.70
C LEU A 271 4.76 -19.40 -16.94
N ALA A 272 3.86 -19.37 -17.92
CA ALA A 272 4.05 -20.02 -19.22
C ALA A 272 5.18 -19.43 -20.09
N GLY A 273 5.86 -18.38 -19.62
CA GLY A 273 6.85 -17.61 -20.36
C GLY A 273 7.61 -16.62 -19.48
N LYS A 274 8.45 -15.78 -20.11
CA LYS A 274 9.26 -14.79 -19.39
C LYS A 274 8.59 -13.42 -19.40
N PRO A 275 8.36 -12.79 -18.24
CA PRO A 275 7.82 -11.44 -18.20
C PRO A 275 8.73 -10.44 -18.92
N ALA A 276 8.12 -9.63 -19.78
CA ALA A 276 8.77 -8.55 -20.50
C ALA A 276 8.15 -7.19 -20.19
N ARG A 277 6.87 -7.14 -19.82
CA ARG A 277 6.17 -5.92 -19.38
C ARG A 277 5.04 -6.25 -18.40
N VAL A 278 4.66 -5.27 -17.60
CA VAL A 278 3.44 -5.28 -16.79
C VAL A 278 2.52 -4.19 -17.31
N VAL A 279 1.23 -4.47 -17.43
CA VAL A 279 0.19 -3.47 -17.73
C VAL A 279 -0.75 -3.41 -16.55
N ILE A 280 -0.94 -2.21 -16.00
CA ILE A 280 -1.97 -1.94 -14.99
C ILE A 280 -3.13 -1.30 -15.73
N ARG A 281 -4.28 -1.95 -15.73
CA ARG A 281 -5.52 -1.41 -16.28
C ARG A 281 -6.40 -0.92 -15.14
N LEU A 282 -6.78 0.35 -15.22
CA LEU A 282 -7.84 0.89 -14.39
C LEU A 282 -9.13 0.71 -15.16
N THR A 283 -10.10 0.02 -14.57
CA THR A 283 -11.41 -0.21 -15.18
C THR A 283 -12.51 0.31 -14.27
N ASP A 284 -13.66 0.61 -14.84
CA ASP A 284 -14.85 0.84 -14.02
C ASP A 284 -15.08 -0.41 -13.15
N PRO A 285 -15.61 -0.24 -11.92
CA PRO A 285 -15.85 -1.36 -11.01
C PRO A 285 -16.69 -2.45 -11.69
N VAL A 286 -16.41 -3.72 -11.41
CA VAL A 286 -17.22 -4.86 -11.87
C VAL A 286 -17.91 -5.51 -10.67
N GLY A 287 -19.21 -5.80 -10.72
CA GLY A 287 -19.84 -6.69 -9.75
C GLY A 287 -20.72 -7.78 -10.35
#